data_AF-A0A2V5JT63-F1
#
_entry.id   AF-A0A2V5JT63-F1
#
_cell.length_a   1.000
_cell.length_b   1.000
_cell.length_c   1.000
_cell.angle_alpha   90.00
_cell.angle_beta   90.00
_cell.angle_gamma   90.00
#
_symmetry.space_group_name_H-M   'P 1'
#
loop_
_entity.id
_entity.type
_entity.pdbx_description
1 polymer ?
#
loop_
_entity_poly.entity_id
_entity_poly.type
_entity_poly.pdbx_seq_one_letter_code
_entity_poly.pdbx_strand_id
1 'polypeptide(L)' 'MKLKFYGVRGSTPVCEAGFQQFGGNTTCFQITSTDTNRIAIIDAGTGLRNLGRDMRAIGHHQEELIIAFTHFHWD' A
#
# COMPACT_ATOMS: atom_id res chain seq x y z
N MET A 1 15.89 4.76 -3.20
CA MET A 1 14.67 4.37 -2.46
C MET A 1 13.49 5.14 -3.02
N LYS A 2 12.34 4.49 -3.23
CA LYS A 2 11.09 5.13 -3.66
C LYS A 2 9.94 4.72 -2.74
N LEU A 3 9.04 5.65 -2.44
CA LEU A 3 7.86 5.43 -1.61
C LEU A 3 6.60 5.66 -2.45
N LYS A 4 5.59 4.80 -2.29
CA LYS A 4 4.27 4.97 -2.89
C LYS A 4 3.18 4.67 -1.87
N PHE A 5 2.30 5.63 -1.66
CA PHE A 5 1.15 5.50 -0.77
C PHE A 5 -0.03 4.89 -1.51
N TYR A 6 -0.62 3.83 -0.96
CA TYR A 6 -1.84 3.21 -1.44
C TYR A 6 -3.04 3.49 -0.54
N GLY A 7 -2.79 3.90 0.70
CA GLY A 7 -3.76 4.48 1.61
C GLY A 7 -3.11 5.40 2.64
N VAL A 8 -3.84 6.46 2.97
CA VAL A 8 -3.39 7.59 3.81
C VAL A 8 -4.48 8.02 4.81
N ARG A 9 -5.57 7.26 4.91
CA ARG A 9 -6.61 7.45 5.92
C ARG A 9 -6.27 6.65 7.18
N GLY A 10 -6.82 7.09 8.32
CA GLY A 10 -6.80 6.30 9.55
C GLY A 10 -7.77 5.11 9.47
N SER A 11 -8.40 4.76 10.59
CA SER A 11 -9.09 3.47 10.73
C SER A 11 -10.37 3.25 9.94
N THR A 12 -10.81 4.21 9.12
CA THR A 12 -12.05 4.06 8.35
C THR A 12 -11.83 4.56 6.92
N PRO A 13 -12.05 3.71 5.90
CA PRO A 13 -11.97 4.13 4.52
C PRO A 13 -13.14 5.03 4.15
N VAL A 14 -12.94 5.93 3.19
CA VAL A 14 -13.98 6.86 2.70
C VAL A 14 -14.04 6.83 1.18
N CYS A 15 -15.23 6.70 0.60
CA CYS A 15 -15.40 6.63 -0.86
C CYS A 15 -16.05 7.86 -1.49
N GLU A 16 -16.37 8.89 -0.69
CA GLU A 16 -17.08 10.07 -1.18
C GLU A 16 -16.21 10.94 -2.08
N ALA A 17 -16.85 11.65 -3.03
CA ALA A 17 -16.16 12.47 -4.03
C ALA A 17 -15.30 13.57 -3.40
N GLY A 18 -15.74 14.15 -2.28
CA GLY A 18 -15.01 15.20 -1.56
C GLY A 18 -13.66 14.75 -0.99
N PHE A 19 -13.39 13.45 -0.91
CA PHE A 19 -12.18 12.89 -0.32
C PHE A 19 -11.20 12.28 -1.33
N GLN A 20 -11.47 12.38 -2.64
CA GLN A 20 -10.69 11.71 -3.67
C GLN A 20 -9.33 12.33 -3.98
N GLN A 21 -9.08 13.59 -3.62
CA GLN A 21 -7.79 14.28 -3.89
C GLN A 21 -6.59 13.48 -3.35
N PHE A 22 -6.72 12.90 -2.15
CA PHE A 22 -5.68 12.09 -1.50
C PHE A 22 -6.06 10.61 -1.37
N GLY A 23 -7.25 10.24 -1.82
CA GLY A 23 -7.77 8.88 -1.75
C GLY A 23 -8.50 8.52 -0.46
N GLY A 24 -9.10 7.34 -0.52
CA GLY A 24 -10.05 6.83 0.46
C GLY A 24 -9.59 5.65 1.29
N ASN A 25 -8.44 5.08 0.98
CA ASN A 25 -7.96 3.86 1.63
C ASN A 25 -7.24 4.14 2.94
N THR A 26 -7.42 3.25 3.90
CA THR A 26 -6.67 3.11 5.15
C THR A 26 -5.22 2.70 4.90
N THR A 27 -4.36 2.94 5.89
CA THR A 27 -2.89 2.90 5.80
C THR A 27 -2.34 1.68 5.06
N CYS A 28 -1.63 1.93 3.97
CA CYS A 28 -0.84 0.94 3.27
C CYS A 28 0.14 1.66 2.34
N PHE A 29 1.43 1.33 2.39
CA PHE A 29 2.40 1.90 1.46
C PHE A 29 3.54 0.95 1.11
N GLN A 30 4.08 1.16 -0.10
CA GLN A 30 5.15 0.37 -0.69
C GLN A 30 6.46 1.15 -0.62
N ILE A 31 7.50 0.53 -0.07
CA ILE A 31 8.89 0.97 -0.19
C ILE A 31 9.53 0.13 -1.30
N THR A 32 10.18 0.78 -2.26
CA THR A 32 10.93 0.13 -3.33
C THR A 32 12.42 0.43 -3.20
N SER A 33 13.24 -0.61 -3.10
CA SER A 33 14.68 -0.49 -3.21
C SER A 33 15.05 -0.31 -4.68
N THR A 34 15.62 0.84 -5.04
CA THR A 34 15.81 1.24 -6.44
C THR A 34 16.95 0.51 -7.16
N ASP A 35 17.83 -0.11 -6.38
CA ASP A 35 18.98 -0.92 -6.83
C ASP A 35 18.57 -2.37 -7.15
N THR A 36 17.71 -2.98 -6.33
CA THR A 36 17.28 -4.38 -6.47
C THR A 36 15.87 -4.54 -7.02
N ASN A 37 15.13 -3.44 -7.14
CA ASN A 37 13.69 -3.40 -7.41
C ASN A 37 12.83 -4.19 -6.40
N ARG A 38 13.39 -4.64 -5.27
CA ARG A 38 12.63 -5.32 -4.22
C ARG A 38 11.66 -4.37 -3.55
N ILE A 39 10.52 -4.89 -3.15
CA ILE A 39 9.48 -4.12 -2.47
C ILE A 39 9.22 -4.66 -1.07
N ALA A 40 9.03 -3.74 -0.13
CA ALA A 40 8.47 -4.00 1.19
C ALA A 40 7.16 -3.23 1.34
N ILE A 41 6.22 -3.82 2.07
CA ILE A 41 4.92 -3.21 2.37
C ILE A 41 4.91 -2.83 3.84
N ILE A 42 4.44 -1.62 4.15
CA ILE A 42 4.16 -1.18 5.51
C ILE A 42 2.65 -1.04 5.67
N ASP A 43 2.13 -1.75 6.66
CA ASP A 43 0.72 -1.96 6.96
C ASP A 43 -0.09 -2.55 5.79
N ALA A 44 -1.17 -3.24 6.14
CA ALA A 44 -1.95 -4.07 5.23
C ALA A 44 -3.42 -3.62 5.16
N GLY A 45 -3.66 -2.31 5.29
CA GLY A 45 -5.01 -1.78 5.25
C GLY A 45 -5.70 -1.90 3.90
N THR A 46 -6.86 -1.27 3.76
CA THR A 46 -7.67 -1.31 2.53
C THR A 46 -6.91 -0.88 1.26
N GLY A 47 -5.83 -0.11 1.39
CA GLY A 47 -4.93 0.23 0.28
C GLY A 47 -4.20 -0.96 -0.34
N LEU A 48 -4.00 -2.05 0.42
CA LEU A 48 -3.30 -3.26 -0.02
C LEU A 48 -3.92 -3.88 -1.28
N ARG A 49 -5.26 -3.77 -1.42
CA ARG A 49 -5.96 -4.26 -2.60
C ARG A 49 -5.50 -3.57 -3.88
N ASN A 50 -5.30 -2.25 -3.84
CA ASN A 50 -4.82 -1.49 -4.99
C ASN A 50 -3.33 -1.73 -5.24
N LEU A 51 -2.53 -1.89 -4.18
CA LEU A 51 -1.13 -2.31 -4.28
C LEU A 51 -0.99 -3.62 -5.05
N GLY A 52 -1.74 -4.65 -4.66
CA GLY A 52 -1.71 -5.95 -5.34
C GLY A 52 -2.19 -5.88 -6.79
N ARG A 53 -3.15 -5.00 -7.12
CA ARG A 53 -3.57 -4.76 -8.52
C ARG A 53 -2.45 -4.15 -9.34
N ASP A 54 -1.78 -3.13 -8.81
CA ASP A 54 -0.69 -2.45 -9.50
C ASP A 54 0.50 -3.39 -9.73
N MET A 55 0.89 -4.17 -8.71
CA MET A 55 1.95 -5.19 -8.85
C MET A 55 1.66 -6.18 -9.97
N ARG A 56 0.43 -6.70 -10.04
CA ARG A 56 0.01 -7.61 -11.11
C ARG A 56 0.02 -6.94 -12.48
N ALA A 57 -0.46 -5.69 -12.56
CA ALA A 57 -0.53 -4.95 -13.82
C ALA A 57 0.85 -4.69 -14.44
N ILE A 58 1.88 -4.48 -13.60
CA ILE A 58 3.26 -4.29 -14.07
C ILE A 58 4.04 -5.61 -14.18
N GLY A 59 3.41 -6.76 -13.91
CA GLY A 59 4.08 -8.07 -13.92
C GLY A 59 5.20 -8.20 -12.88
N HIS A 60 5.15 -7.44 -11.77
CA HIS A 60 6.17 -7.50 -10.74
C HIS A 60 6.00 -8.76 -9.89
N HIS A 61 7.07 -9.55 -9.80
CA HIS A 61 7.12 -10.78 -9.03
C HIS A 61 8.35 -10.80 -8.13
N GLN A 62 8.17 -11.31 -6.91
CA GLN A 62 9.24 -11.63 -5.98
C GLN A 62 8.80 -12.87 -5.18
N GLU A 63 9.74 -13.80 -4.94
CA GLU A 63 9.44 -15.03 -4.19
C GLU A 63 9.14 -14.75 -2.72
N GLU A 64 9.82 -13.75 -2.16
CA GLU A 64 9.65 -13.33 -0.78
C GLU A 64 9.12 -11.89 -0.73
N LEU A 65 7.99 -11.70 -0.05
CA LEU A 65 7.37 -10.41 0.19
C LEU A 65 7.45 -10.08 1.69
N ILE A 66 8.06 -8.93 2.01
CA ILE A 66 8.11 -8.43 3.38
C ILE A 66 6.90 -7.52 3.61
N ILE A 67 6.13 -7.83 4.66
CA ILE A 67 5.07 -6.97 5.19
C ILE A 67 5.41 -6.67 6.64
N ALA A 68 5.57 -5.38 6.96
CA ALA A 68 5.79 -4.91 8.32
C ALA A 68 4.52 -4.24 8.85
N PHE A 69 4.06 -4.68 10.01
CA PHE A 69 2.91 -4.10 10.70
C PHE A 69 3.39 -3.14 11.78
N THR A 70 2.88 -1.92 11.77
CA THR A 70 3.17 -0.93 12.83
C THR A 70 2.44 -1.28 14.12
N HIS A 71 1.24 -1.86 14.00
CA HIS A 71 0.37 -2.36 15.06
C HIS A 71 -0.69 -3.29 14.46
N PHE A 72 -1.60 -3.81 15.29
CA PHE A 72 -2.62 -4.79 14.88
C PHE A 72 -4.05 -4.29 15.09
N HIS A 73 -4.30 -3.02 14.74
CA HIS A 73 -5.69 -2.64 14.49
C HIS A 73 -6.19 -3.29 13.20
N TRP A 74 -7.50 -3.32 13.02
CA TRP A 74 -8.14 -4.00 11.88
C TRP A 74 -7.98 -3.27 10.55
N ASP A 75 -7.61 -1.99 10.58
CA ASP A 75 -7.55 -1.10 9.42
C ASP A 75 -6.31 -1.21 8.56
#